data_AF-A0A424HQ24-F1
#
_entry.id   AF-A0A424HQ24-F1
#
_cell.length_a   1.000
_cell.length_b   1.000
_cell.length_c   1.000
_cell.angle_alpha   90.00
_cell.angle_beta   90.00
_cell.angle_gamma   90.00
#
_symmetry.space_group_name_H-M   'P 1'
#
loop_
_entity.id
_entity.type
_entity.pdbx_description
1 polymer ?
#
loop_
_entity_poly.entity_id
_entity_poly.type
_entity_poly.pdbx_seq_one_letter_code
_entity_poly.pdbx_strand_id
1 'polypeptide(L)'
;PTFEHVRIEGVMAMASLTHDQDVLKEQFQLLHSLFNSLIEMDHPNFSIKTCSMGMSGDLDLAIAEGSTQCRVGSSIFGPRNTITFDSPTT
;
A
#
# COMPACT_ATOMS: atom_id res chain seq x y z
N PRO A 1 16.77 -19.41 -5.76
CA PRO A 1 15.73 -20.46 -5.85
C PRO A 1 14.64 -19.96 -6.79
N THR A 2 14.13 -20.80 -7.68
CA THR A 2 13.04 -20.44 -8.60
C THR A 2 11.72 -21.00 -8.07
N PHE A 3 10.63 -20.23 -8.18
CA PHE A 3 9.29 -20.64 -7.73
C PHE A 3 8.39 -20.87 -8.94
N GLU A 4 8.09 -22.12 -9.27
CA GLU A 4 7.46 -22.48 -10.55
C GLU A 4 6.07 -21.85 -10.77
N HIS A 5 5.30 -21.66 -9.70
CA HIS A 5 3.92 -21.19 -9.78
C HIS A 5 3.72 -19.79 -9.19
N VAL A 6 4.81 -19.06 -8.96
CA VAL A 6 4.76 -17.71 -8.38
C VAL A 6 5.42 -16.71 -9.32
N ARG A 7 4.73 -15.59 -9.54
CA ARG A 7 5.24 -14.43 -10.23
C ARG A 7 5.30 -13.28 -9.24
N ILE A 8 6.47 -12.69 -9.11
CA ILE A 8 6.67 -11.51 -8.28
C ILE A 8 6.36 -10.30 -9.15
N GLU A 9 5.28 -9.59 -8.84
CA GLU A 9 4.81 -8.43 -9.61
C GLU A 9 5.19 -7.09 -8.99
N GLY A 10 5.83 -7.09 -7.81
CA GLY A 10 6.39 -5.88 -7.21
C GLY A 10 6.37 -5.90 -5.70
N VAL A 11 6.18 -4.73 -5.10
CA VAL A 11 6.35 -4.50 -3.66
C VAL A 11 5.11 -3.87 -3.04
N MET A 12 4.95 -4.06 -1.74
CA MET A 12 3.86 -3.49 -0.96
C MET A 12 4.38 -3.05 0.41
N ALA A 13 3.96 -1.87 0.86
CA ALA A 13 4.16 -1.46 2.24
C ALA A 13 2.94 -0.71 2.81
N MET A 14 2.90 -0.66 4.14
CA MET A 14 2.05 0.23 4.92
C MET A 14 2.95 1.23 5.62
N ALA A 15 2.62 2.51 5.50
CA ALA A 15 3.34 3.55 6.22
C ALA A 15 2.99 3.55 7.71
N SER A 16 3.83 4.20 8.51
CA SER A 16 3.60 4.39 9.94
C SER A 16 2.28 5.11 10.20
N LEU A 17 1.60 4.76 11.29
CA LEU A 17 0.44 5.52 11.78
C LEU A 17 0.91 6.81 12.45
N THR A 18 1.17 7.84 11.64
CA THR A 18 1.64 9.16 12.09
C THR A 18 0.99 10.26 11.25
N HIS A 19 0.97 11.48 11.80
CA HIS A 19 0.55 12.68 11.06
C HIS A 19 1.74 13.40 10.40
N ASP A 20 2.97 12.97 10.71
CA ASP A 20 4.20 13.52 10.16
C ASP A 20 4.35 13.13 8.69
N GLN A 21 4.09 14.09 7.80
CA GLN A 21 4.14 13.88 6.35
C GLN A 21 5.56 13.61 5.84
N ASP A 22 6.59 14.13 6.50
CA ASP A 22 7.98 13.91 6.08
C ASP A 22 8.37 12.46 6.34
N VAL A 23 7.96 11.90 7.48
CA VAL A 23 8.15 10.46 7.77
C VAL A 23 7.41 9.59 6.76
N LEU A 24 6.16 9.91 6.42
CA LEU A 24 5.40 9.14 5.42
C LEU A 24 6.07 9.19 4.04
N LYS A 25 6.54 10.38 3.66
CA LYS A 25 7.23 10.62 2.40
C LYS A 25 8.52 9.82 2.30
N GLU A 26 9.38 9.87 3.32
CA GLU A 26 10.63 9.09 3.35
C GLU A 26 10.36 7.59 3.20
N GLN A 27 9.30 7.06 3.83
CA GLN A 27 8.93 5.66 3.73
C GLN A 27 8.44 5.28 2.32
N PHE A 28 7.63 6.13 1.68
CA PHE A 28 7.18 5.90 0.31
C PHE A 28 8.34 5.99 -0.69
N GLN A 29 9.25 6.95 -0.51
CA GLN A 29 10.45 7.08 -1.34
C GLN A 29 11.38 5.87 -1.21
N LEU A 30 11.53 5.34 0.01
CA LEU A 30 12.30 4.12 0.24
C LEU A 30 11.68 2.92 -0.51
N LEU A 31 10.35 2.74 -0.42
CA LEU A 31 9.67 1.66 -1.14
C LEU A 31 9.78 1.82 -2.66
N HIS A 32 9.60 3.04 -3.17
CA HIS A 32 9.70 3.33 -4.59
C HIS A 32 11.13 3.13 -5.12
N SER A 33 12.15 3.46 -4.31
CA SER A 33 13.55 3.17 -4.64
C SER A 33 13.82 1.67 -4.72
N LEU A 34 13.28 0.89 -3.78
CA LEU A 34 13.35 -0.58 -3.84
C LEU A 34 12.64 -1.13 -5.07
N PHE A 35 11.43 -0.65 -5.37
CA PHE A 35 10.68 -1.01 -6.57
C PHE A 35 11.51 -0.80 -7.85
N ASN A 36 12.12 0.38 -8.01
CA ASN A 36 12.97 0.69 -9.17
C ASN A 36 14.19 -0.25 -9.24
N SER A 37 14.84 -0.54 -8.12
CA SER A 37 15.97 -1.50 -8.11
C SER A 37 15.56 -2.91 -8.53
N LEU A 38 14.32 -3.33 -8.22
CA LEU A 38 13.80 -4.65 -8.59
C LEU A 38 13.39 -4.71 -10.07
N ILE A 39 12.97 -3.60 -10.67
CA ILE A 39 12.69 -3.53 -12.12
C ILE A 39 13.96 -3.84 -12.93
N GLU A 40 15.11 -3.34 -12.48
CA GLU A 40 16.40 -3.54 -13.17
C GLU A 40 16.99 -4.94 -12.95
N MET A 41 16.43 -5.76 -12.06
CA MET A 41 16.91 -7.12 -11.82
C MET A 41 16.39 -8.09 -12.87
N ASP A 42 17.32 -8.76 -13.56
CA ASP A 42 17.00 -9.90 -14.40
C ASP A 42 16.82 -11.16 -13.55
N HIS A 43 15.56 -11.55 -13.30
CA HIS A 43 15.22 -12.77 -12.57
C HIS A 43 13.99 -13.46 -13.20
N PRO A 44 14.01 -14.78 -13.40
CA PRO A 44 12.98 -15.51 -14.15
C PRO A 44 11.57 -15.42 -13.56
N ASN A 45 11.44 -15.21 -12.24
CA ASN A 45 10.14 -15.05 -11.58
C ASN A 45 9.66 -13.60 -11.48
N PHE A 46 10.45 -12.62 -11.93
CA PHE A 46 10.16 -11.20 -11.73
C PHE A 46 9.42 -10.63 -12.96
N SER A 47 8.31 -9.95 -12.70
CA SER A 47 7.57 -9.14 -13.67
C SER A 47 7.09 -7.88 -12.96
N ILE A 48 8.05 -7.10 -12.47
CA ILE A 48 7.84 -5.99 -11.53
C ILE A 48 7.09 -4.85 -12.21
N LYS A 49 5.87 -4.56 -11.73
CA LYS A 49 4.93 -3.57 -12.28
C LYS A 49 4.17 -2.80 -11.19
N THR A 50 4.13 -3.35 -9.97
CA THR A 50 3.27 -2.86 -8.90
C THR A 50 4.09 -2.30 -7.73
N CYS A 51 3.89 -1.02 -7.43
CA CYS A 51 4.30 -0.40 -6.17
C CYS A 51 3.02 -0.09 -5.38
N SER A 52 2.66 -0.99 -4.46
CA SER A 52 1.40 -0.92 -3.71
C SER A 52 1.61 -0.17 -2.39
N MET A 53 1.29 1.12 -2.38
CA MET A 53 1.34 1.98 -1.19
C MET A 53 0.24 3.04 -1.24
N GLY A 54 -0.11 3.59 -0.08
CA GLY A 54 -1.24 4.51 0.06
C GLY A 54 -2.56 3.81 0.38
N MET A 55 -3.29 4.43 1.28
CA MET A 55 -4.58 4.09 1.84
C MET A 55 -5.46 5.35 1.85
N SER A 56 -6.64 5.26 2.45
CA SER A 56 -7.60 6.38 2.53
C SER A 56 -7.02 7.70 3.06
N GLY A 57 -6.05 7.66 3.99
CA GLY A 57 -5.55 8.84 4.70
C GLY A 57 -4.29 9.49 4.11
N ASP A 58 -3.62 8.80 3.20
CA ASP A 58 -2.31 9.16 2.64
C ASP A 58 -2.26 8.97 1.12
N LEU A 59 -3.44 8.90 0.48
CA LEU A 59 -3.63 8.64 -0.95
C LEU A 59 -2.83 9.61 -1.83
N ASP A 60 -3.00 10.91 -1.63
CA ASP A 60 -2.39 11.94 -2.49
C ASP A 60 -0.86 11.91 -2.39
N LEU A 61 -0.33 11.74 -1.18
CA LEU A 61 1.11 11.63 -0.95
C LEU A 61 1.66 10.34 -1.60
N ALA A 62 0.97 9.21 -1.45
CA ALA A 62 1.39 7.96 -2.07
C ALA A 62 1.43 8.05 -3.60
N ILE A 63 0.46 8.74 -4.23
CA ILE A 63 0.46 9.00 -5.67
C ILE A 63 1.65 9.88 -6.06
N ALA A 64 1.90 10.96 -5.31
CA ALA A 64 3.01 11.88 -5.57
C ALA A 64 4.38 11.20 -5.49
N GLU A 65 4.53 10.21 -4.60
CA GLU A 65 5.76 9.44 -4.41
C GLU A 65 5.85 8.16 -5.27
N GLY A 66 4.94 7.97 -6.24
CA GLY A 66 5.06 6.94 -7.28
C GLY A 66 4.31 5.63 -7.03
N SER A 67 3.24 5.64 -6.22
CA SER A 67 2.34 4.49 -6.10
C SER A 67 1.70 4.15 -7.44
N THR A 68 1.67 2.86 -7.79
CA THR A 68 0.91 2.36 -8.95
C THR A 68 -0.37 1.65 -8.53
N GLN A 69 -0.55 1.40 -7.23
CA GLN A 69 -1.75 0.80 -6.67
C GLN A 69 -2.01 1.32 -5.25
N CYS A 70 -3.10 2.06 -5.08
CA CYS A 70 -3.57 2.54 -3.78
C CYS A 70 -4.70 1.66 -3.25
N ARG A 71 -4.82 1.55 -1.92
CA ARG A 71 -5.80 0.68 -1.22
C ARG A 71 -6.81 1.51 -0.46
N VAL A 72 -7.85 1.98 -1.14
CA VAL A 72 -8.84 2.90 -0.56
C VAL A 72 -10.04 2.14 0.01
N GLY A 73 -10.33 2.34 1.30
CA GLY A 73 -11.41 1.66 2.01
C GLY A 73 -12.42 2.65 2.57
N SER A 74 -12.13 3.21 3.74
CA SER A 74 -13.02 4.15 4.46
C SER A 74 -13.43 5.38 3.63
N SER A 75 -12.59 5.88 2.72
CA SER A 75 -12.98 7.00 1.86
C SER A 75 -14.02 6.61 0.80
N ILE A 76 -14.14 5.32 0.45
CA ILE A 76 -15.18 4.80 -0.46
C ILE A 76 -16.41 4.34 0.33
N PHE A 77 -16.20 3.56 1.39
CA PHE A 77 -17.27 2.85 2.09
C PHE A 77 -17.74 3.51 3.39
N GLY A 78 -17.07 4.56 3.86
CA GLY A 78 -17.34 5.20 5.14
C GLY A 78 -16.81 4.39 6.35
N PRO A 79 -17.12 4.83 7.57
CA PRO A 79 -16.78 4.11 8.80
C PRO A 79 -17.55 2.80 8.90
N ARG A 80 -17.01 1.83 9.65
CA ARG A 80 -17.73 0.58 9.92
C ARG A 80 -18.93 0.86 10.82
N ASN A 81 -20.11 0.43 10.39
CA ASN A 81 -21.28 0.36 11.26
C ASN A 81 -21.06 -0.74 12.30
N THR A 82 -20.64 -0.36 13.50
CA THR A 82 -20.67 -1.27 14.65
C THR A 82 -22.11 -1.41 15.09
N ILE A 83 -22.67 -2.62 15.00
CA ILE A 83 -23.95 -2.93 15.66
C ILE A 83 -23.68 -2.86 17.17
N THR A 84 -24.12 -1.78 17.80
CA THR A 84 -24.18 -1.71 19.27
C THR A 84 -25.33 -2.60 19.71
N PHE A 85 -25.04 -3.71 20.39
CA PHE A 85 -26.05 -4.59 20.99
C PHE A 85 -26.71 -4.00 22.25
N ASP A 86 -26.69 -2.67 22.42
CA ASP A 86 -27.34 -1.99 23.53
C ASP A 86 -28.59 -1.26 23.05
N SER A 87 -29.68 -2.00 23.00
CA SER A 87 -31.00 -1.56 23.43
C SER A 87 -31.88 -2.79 23.59
N PRO A 88 -32.09 -3.30 24.81
CA PRO A 88 -33.31 -4.04 25.07
C PRO A 88 -34.44 -3.04 24.87
N THR A 89 -35.28 -3.26 23.87
CA THR A 89 -36.63 -2.71 23.85
C THR A 89 -37.35 -3.14 25.13
N THR A 90 -37.37 -2.25 26.12
CA THR A 90 -38.43 -2.01 27.12
C THR A 90 -38.11 -0.71 27.85
#